data_AF-A0A7V3K616-F1
#
_entry.id   AF-A0A7V3K616-F1
#
_cell.length_a   1.000
_cell.length_b   1.000
_cell.length_c   1.000
_cell.angle_alpha   90.00
_cell.angle_beta   90.00
_cell.angle_gamma   90.00
#
_symmetry.space_group_name_H-M   'P 1'
#
loop_
_entity.id
_entity.type
_entity.pdbx_description
1 polymer ?
#
loop_
_entity_poly.entity_id
_entity_poly.type
_entity_poly.pdbx_seq_one_letter_code
_entity_poly.pdbx_strand_id
1 'polypeptide(L)'
;MSVGGWLLQVAYKLNRHRWGELPLAVAWIGFLLLLAAVAWWGWLGLPRGAAVPLAVLAVGVALLSLVGRLTGYVRFRGAPLPPPAAPPAPLVPTDKIAHRASGWFEVEGKRRYLVDVPAWFRTFETREHAVMAYVAPSRFFPGRWPEHEVGMWYIFFLPQQIQRVEAGQVLFGARPRLGLRVEVRNKDRTETVLLSFDTEDDRQRIYADLMRDANLETRKG
;
A
#
# COMPACT_ATOMS: atom_id res chain seq x y z
N MET A 1 -9.55 9.53 -13.85
CA MET A 1 -9.26 9.47 -12.39
C MET A 1 -9.90 8.21 -11.83
N SER A 2 -9.23 7.48 -10.94
CA SER A 2 -9.78 6.27 -10.33
C SER A 2 -10.50 6.61 -9.02
N VAL A 3 -11.84 6.61 -9.04
CA VAL A 3 -12.65 6.85 -7.83
C VAL A 3 -12.34 5.80 -6.75
N GLY A 4 -12.24 4.53 -7.15
CA GLY A 4 -11.90 3.44 -6.23
C GLY A 4 -10.51 3.60 -5.59
N GLY A 5 -9.50 4.01 -6.37
CA GLY A 5 -8.16 4.26 -5.85
C GLY A 5 -8.14 5.41 -4.84
N TRP A 6 -8.88 6.49 -5.11
CA TRP A 6 -9.01 7.61 -4.18
C TRP A 6 -9.70 7.21 -2.88
N LEU A 7 -10.81 6.46 -2.96
CA LEU A 7 -11.52 5.96 -1.78
C LEU A 7 -10.62 5.07 -0.90
N LEU A 8 -9.83 4.17 -1.51
CA LEU A 8 -8.89 3.33 -0.78
C LEU A 8 -7.78 4.13 -0.11
N GLN A 9 -7.27 5.18 -0.78
CA GLN A 9 -6.27 6.08 -0.21
C GLN A 9 -6.83 6.85 1.00
N VAL A 10 -8.05 7.37 0.90
CA VAL A 10 -8.72 8.06 2.01
C VAL A 10 -8.96 7.08 3.16
N ALA A 11 -9.47 5.88 2.87
CA ALA A 11 -9.69 4.82 3.86
C ALA A 11 -8.39 4.45 4.59
N TYR A 12 -7.28 4.32 3.87
CA TYR A 12 -5.97 4.04 4.44
C TYR A 12 -5.55 5.17 5.37
N LYS A 13 -5.62 6.42 4.90
CA LYS A 13 -5.22 7.59 5.72
C LYS A 13 -6.09 7.74 6.97
N LEU A 14 -7.42 7.57 6.86
CA LEU A 14 -8.34 7.60 8.01
C LEU A 14 -8.02 6.50 9.02
N ASN A 15 -7.69 5.30 8.57
CA ASN A 15 -7.39 4.19 9.47
C ASN A 15 -5.99 4.28 10.09
N ARG A 16 -5.03 4.88 9.38
CA ARG A 16 -3.63 4.94 9.80
C ARG A 16 -3.32 6.13 10.69
N HIS A 17 -3.88 7.29 10.39
CA HIS A 17 -3.68 8.48 11.21
C HIS A 17 -4.48 8.37 12.51
N ARG A 18 -3.91 8.86 13.60
CA ARG A 18 -4.51 8.81 14.93
C ARG A 18 -4.73 10.20 15.50
N TRP A 19 -5.81 10.33 16.27
CA TRP A 19 -6.03 11.45 17.17
C TRP A 19 -5.82 10.95 18.61
N GLY A 20 -4.66 11.26 19.18
CA GLY A 20 -4.18 10.57 20.38
C GLY A 20 -3.95 9.09 20.07
N GLU A 21 -4.59 8.20 20.84
CA GLU A 21 -4.51 6.76 20.62
C GLU A 21 -5.57 6.19 19.66
N LEU A 22 -6.60 6.99 19.33
CA LEU A 22 -7.72 6.53 18.51
C LEU A 22 -7.43 6.69 17.02
N PRO A 23 -7.63 5.64 16.19
CA PRO A 23 -7.64 5.79 14.75
C PRO A 23 -8.68 6.81 14.31
N LEU A 24 -8.33 7.66 13.35
CA LEU A 24 -9.18 8.75 12.91
C LEU A 24 -10.51 8.26 12.32
N ALA A 25 -10.51 7.09 11.68
CA ALA A 25 -11.72 6.41 11.23
C ALA A 25 -12.71 6.16 12.39
N VAL A 26 -12.21 5.67 13.53
CA VAL A 26 -13.05 5.40 14.72
C VAL A 26 -13.57 6.71 15.31
N ALA A 27 -12.72 7.74 15.39
CA ALA A 27 -13.12 9.06 15.88
C ALA A 27 -14.24 9.67 15.00
N TRP A 28 -14.11 9.60 13.68
CA TRP A 28 -15.15 10.10 12.75
C TRP A 28 -16.45 9.31 12.84
N ILE A 29 -16.38 7.97 12.93
CA ILE A 29 -17.57 7.13 13.11
C ILE A 29 -18.29 7.52 14.41
N GLY A 30 -17.56 7.61 15.53
CA GLY A 30 -18.13 8.03 16.81
C GLY A 30 -18.75 9.42 16.76
N PHE A 31 -18.07 10.38 16.12
CA PHE A 31 -18.59 11.74 15.96
C PHE A 31 -19.88 11.79 15.14
N LEU A 32 -19.94 11.07 14.01
CA LEU A 32 -21.14 11.01 13.17
C LEU A 32 -22.32 10.36 13.89
N LEU A 33 -22.08 9.28 14.65
CA LEU A 33 -23.11 8.63 15.45
C LEU A 33 -23.60 9.53 16.59
N LEU A 34 -22.71 10.29 17.22
CA LEU A 34 -23.08 11.28 18.23
C LEU A 34 -23.98 12.37 17.62
N LEU A 35 -23.62 12.93 16.47
CA LEU A 35 -24.46 13.90 15.77
C LEU A 35 -25.82 13.32 15.36
N ALA A 36 -25.84 12.06 14.90
CA ALA A 36 -27.09 11.38 14.56
C ALA A 36 -28.01 11.26 15.78
N ALA A 37 -27.46 10.86 16.93
CA ALA A 37 -28.21 10.79 18.19
C ALA A 37 -28.74 12.17 18.59
N VAL A 38 -27.89 13.21 18.58
CA VAL A 38 -28.32 14.57 18.95
C VAL A 38 -29.42 15.10 18.01
N ALA A 39 -29.31 14.83 16.71
CA ALA A 39 -30.35 15.19 15.74
C ALA A 39 -31.67 14.45 16.00
N TRP A 40 -31.60 13.16 16.37
CA TRP A 40 -32.77 12.36 16.74
C TRP A 40 -33.51 12.94 17.96
N TRP A 41 -32.75 13.35 18.97
CA TRP A 41 -33.30 14.00 20.18
C TRP A 41 -33.74 15.45 19.96
N GLY A 42 -33.28 16.12 18.92
CA GLY A 42 -33.65 17.50 18.57
C GLY A 42 -32.96 18.59 19.41
N TRP A 43 -31.89 18.25 20.13
CA TRP A 43 -31.25 19.17 21.09
C TRP A 43 -30.46 20.32 20.43
N LEU A 44 -30.05 20.16 19.16
CA LEU A 44 -29.27 21.16 18.40
C LEU A 44 -30.10 21.95 17.37
N GLY A 45 -31.43 21.86 17.38
CA GLY A 45 -32.28 22.43 16.32
C GLY A 45 -32.08 21.76 14.95
N LEU A 46 -31.32 20.66 14.90
CA LEU A 46 -31.20 19.81 13.72
C LEU A 46 -32.55 19.12 13.46
N PRO A 47 -33.02 19.04 12.20
CA PRO A 47 -34.22 18.30 11.89
C PRO A 47 -33.99 16.82 12.22
N ARG A 48 -34.96 16.16 12.85
CA ARG A 48 -34.86 14.71 13.18
C ARG A 48 -34.54 13.85 11.96
N GLY A 49 -34.97 14.28 10.77
CA GLY A 49 -34.64 13.65 9.50
C GLY A 49 -33.14 13.60 9.16
N ALA A 50 -32.30 14.43 9.80
CA ALA A 50 -30.85 14.42 9.60
C ALA A 50 -30.15 13.24 10.31
N ALA A 51 -30.80 12.59 11.29
CA ALA A 51 -30.21 11.46 12.01
C ALA A 51 -29.89 10.27 11.07
N VAL A 52 -30.81 9.96 10.15
CA VAL A 52 -30.68 8.84 9.20
C VAL A 52 -29.48 9.01 8.27
N PRO A 53 -29.32 10.12 7.51
CA PRO A 53 -28.17 10.28 6.62
C PRO A 53 -26.83 10.30 7.38
N LEU A 54 -26.78 10.83 8.61
CA LEU A 54 -25.58 10.79 9.45
C LEU A 54 -25.20 9.36 9.86
N ALA A 55 -26.18 8.56 10.28
CA ALA A 55 -25.96 7.15 10.61
C ALA A 55 -25.53 6.33 9.38
N VAL A 56 -26.17 6.56 8.23
CA VAL A 56 -25.78 5.93 6.95
C VAL A 56 -24.35 6.31 6.56
N LEU A 57 -23.95 7.57 6.73
CA LEU A 57 -22.58 8.02 6.48
C LEU A 57 -21.58 7.32 7.41
N ALA A 58 -21.89 7.18 8.69
CA ALA A 58 -21.04 6.47 9.66
C ALA A 58 -20.83 5.00 9.25
N VAL A 59 -21.91 4.31 8.86
CA VAL A 59 -21.86 2.94 8.33
C VAL A 59 -21.03 2.90 7.03
N GLY A 60 -21.20 3.86 6.13
CA GLY A 60 -20.40 3.97 4.91
C GLY A 60 -18.90 4.09 5.17
N VAL A 61 -18.49 4.91 6.14
CA VAL A 61 -17.08 5.05 6.54
C VAL A 61 -16.54 3.75 7.16
N ALA A 62 -17.35 3.07 7.99
CA ALA A 62 -16.99 1.78 8.57
C ALA A 62 -16.81 0.69 7.51
N LEU A 63 -17.75 0.57 6.57
CA LEU A 63 -17.68 -0.38 5.46
C LEU A 63 -16.49 -0.08 4.55
N LEU A 64 -16.26 1.18 4.19
CA LEU A 64 -15.09 1.57 3.40
C LEU A 64 -13.78 1.20 4.10
N SER A 65 -13.70 1.43 5.42
CA SER A 65 -12.54 1.04 6.22
C SER A 65 -12.34 -0.47 6.26
N LEU A 66 -13.42 -1.24 6.41
CA LEU A 66 -13.40 -2.70 6.42
C LEU A 66 -12.96 -3.27 5.06
N VAL A 67 -13.59 -2.83 3.96
CA VAL A 67 -13.22 -3.21 2.60
C VAL A 67 -11.76 -2.83 2.32
N GLY A 68 -11.32 -1.66 2.79
CA GLY A 68 -9.91 -1.26 2.76
C GLY A 68 -9.00 -2.27 3.44
N ARG A 69 -9.30 -2.68 4.68
CA ARG A 69 -8.52 -3.71 5.40
C ARG A 69 -8.48 -5.05 4.66
N LEU A 70 -9.62 -5.51 4.17
CA LEU A 70 -9.74 -6.78 3.46
C LEU A 70 -8.98 -6.79 2.13
N THR A 71 -8.84 -5.63 1.48
CA THR A 71 -8.14 -5.48 0.20
C THR A 71 -6.69 -4.99 0.36
N GLY A 72 -6.20 -4.79 1.59
CA GLY A 72 -4.89 -4.16 1.82
C GLY A 72 -4.84 -2.69 1.36
N TYR A 73 -5.98 -2.02 1.19
CA TYR A 73 -6.09 -0.63 0.76
C TYR A 73 -5.47 -0.32 -0.61
N VAL A 74 -5.14 -1.34 -1.40
CA VAL A 74 -4.49 -1.18 -2.71
C VAL A 74 -5.05 -2.21 -3.65
N ARG A 75 -5.21 -1.87 -4.93
CA ARG A 75 -5.60 -2.83 -5.95
C ARG A 75 -4.52 -2.93 -7.00
N PHE A 76 -4.25 -4.15 -7.43
CA PHE A 76 -3.40 -4.43 -8.57
C PHE A 76 -4.27 -4.87 -9.74
N ARG A 77 -3.99 -4.33 -10.93
CA ARG A 77 -4.60 -4.75 -12.19
C ARG A 77 -3.49 -5.20 -13.13
N GLY A 78 -3.46 -6.49 -13.46
CA GLY A 78 -2.55 -7.03 -14.45
C GLY A 78 -2.69 -6.28 -15.78
N ALA A 79 -1.55 -5.94 -16.38
CA ALA A 79 -1.48 -5.31 -17.68
C ALA A 79 -0.18 -5.75 -18.35
N PRO A 80 -0.20 -6.06 -19.67
CA PRO A 80 0.99 -6.51 -20.36
C PRO A 80 2.10 -5.47 -20.27
N LEU A 81 3.34 -5.97 -20.13
CA LEU A 81 4.53 -5.14 -20.25
C LEU A 81 4.73 -4.83 -21.74
N PRO A 82 4.81 -3.56 -22.16
CA PRO A 82 5.17 -3.25 -23.53
C PRO A 82 6.59 -3.75 -23.80
N PRO A 83 6.91 -4.19 -25.04
CA PRO A 83 8.26 -4.59 -25.38
C PRO A 83 9.22 -3.42 -25.15
N PRO A 84 10.39 -3.68 -24.55
CA PRO A 84 11.34 -2.61 -24.25
C PRO A 84 11.95 -2.06 -25.54
N ALA A 85 12.11 -0.74 -25.63
CA ALA A 85 12.71 -0.09 -26.81
C ALA A 85 14.19 -0.45 -26.98
N ALA A 86 14.87 -0.74 -25.87
CA ALA A 86 16.23 -1.26 -25.83
C ALA A 86 16.32 -2.31 -24.69
N PRO A 87 17.26 -3.27 -24.74
CA PRO A 87 17.44 -4.23 -23.66
C PRO A 87 17.65 -3.49 -22.32
N PRO A 88 16.88 -3.81 -21.26
CA PRO A 88 17.02 -3.11 -19.99
C PRO A 88 18.42 -3.34 -19.43
N ALA A 89 19.07 -2.24 -19.02
CA ALA A 89 20.39 -2.30 -18.42
C ALA A 89 20.34 -3.16 -17.15
N PRO A 90 21.28 -4.11 -16.97
CA PRO A 90 21.36 -4.91 -15.75
C PRO A 90 21.44 -4.02 -14.52
N LEU A 91 20.69 -4.36 -13.47
CA LEU A 91 20.81 -3.72 -12.17
C LEU A 91 22.17 -4.09 -11.56
N VAL A 92 22.98 -3.09 -11.25
CA VAL A 92 24.22 -3.30 -10.47
C VAL A 92 23.94 -3.16 -8.97
N PRO A 93 24.70 -3.81 -8.06
CA PRO A 93 24.39 -3.77 -6.63
C PRO A 93 24.43 -2.39 -5.95
N THR A 94 25.02 -1.40 -6.63
CA THR A 94 25.07 0.00 -6.21
C THR A 94 23.85 0.80 -6.68
N ASP A 95 23.07 0.28 -7.63
CA ASP A 95 21.88 0.97 -8.14
C ASP A 95 20.81 1.09 -7.05
N LYS A 96 20.20 2.27 -6.98
CA LYS A 96 19.04 2.55 -6.12
C LYS A 96 17.96 3.14 -6.99
N ILE A 97 16.99 2.31 -7.36
CA ILE A 97 15.83 2.75 -8.14
C ILE A 97 14.74 3.22 -7.18
N ALA A 98 14.44 4.52 -7.23
CA ALA A 98 13.37 5.13 -6.46
C ALA A 98 12.01 4.68 -7.02
N HIS A 99 11.13 4.24 -6.12
CA HIS A 99 9.79 3.79 -6.47
C HIS A 99 8.90 3.94 -5.23
N ARG A 100 7.69 3.39 -5.27
CA ARG A 100 6.84 3.29 -4.07
C ARG A 100 6.40 1.86 -3.88
N ALA A 101 6.34 1.42 -2.63
CA ALA A 101 6.08 0.05 -2.30
C ALA A 101 4.88 -0.10 -1.34
N SER A 102 4.17 -1.21 -1.48
CA SER A 102 3.12 -1.65 -0.57
C SER A 102 3.33 -3.12 -0.21
N GLY A 103 3.11 -3.49 1.04
CA GLY A 103 3.37 -4.83 1.51
C GLY A 103 3.58 -4.89 3.02
N TRP A 104 3.96 -6.07 3.50
CA TRP A 104 4.40 -6.27 4.87
C TRP A 104 5.87 -5.92 4.98
N PHE A 105 6.18 -4.87 5.73
CA PHE A 105 7.55 -4.45 6.03
C PHE A 105 7.92 -4.84 7.46
N GLU A 106 9.20 -5.07 7.66
CA GLU A 106 9.78 -5.44 8.95
C GLU A 106 11.00 -4.56 9.27
N VAL A 107 11.16 -4.21 10.55
CA VAL A 107 12.34 -3.54 11.11
C VAL A 107 12.45 -3.87 12.59
N GLU A 108 13.62 -4.30 13.07
CA GLU A 108 13.87 -4.60 14.49
C GLU A 108 12.79 -5.51 15.15
N GLY A 109 12.33 -6.54 14.43
CA GLY A 109 11.29 -7.46 14.91
C GLY A 109 9.86 -6.89 14.92
N LYS A 110 9.67 -5.62 14.54
CA LYS A 110 8.35 -5.03 14.31
C LYS A 110 7.93 -5.28 12.87
N ARG A 111 6.66 -5.65 12.70
CA ARG A 111 6.07 -5.90 11.39
C ARG A 111 4.85 -5.00 11.16
N ARG A 112 4.79 -4.32 10.00
CA ARG A 112 3.70 -3.42 9.64
C ARG A 112 3.36 -3.51 8.16
N TYR A 113 2.07 -3.50 7.86
CA TYR A 113 1.60 -3.36 6.50
C TYR A 113 1.56 -1.88 6.10
N LEU A 114 2.36 -1.51 5.11
CA LEU A 114 2.46 -0.14 4.60
C LEU A 114 1.97 -0.11 3.16
N VAL A 115 1.37 1.02 2.76
CA VAL A 115 0.76 1.17 1.44
C VAL A 115 1.27 2.44 0.79
N ASP A 116 1.74 2.27 -0.44
CA ASP A 116 2.25 3.33 -1.31
C ASP A 116 3.24 4.24 -0.58
N VAL A 117 4.26 3.66 0.06
CA VAL A 117 5.31 4.42 0.74
C VAL A 117 6.52 4.61 -0.17
N PRO A 118 7.21 5.78 -0.17
CA PRO A 118 8.44 5.96 -0.92
C PRO A 118 9.47 4.88 -0.55
N ALA A 119 10.09 4.27 -1.56
CA ALA A 119 11.01 3.17 -1.38
C ALA A 119 12.14 3.16 -2.41
N TRP A 120 13.19 2.41 -2.11
CA TRP A 120 14.30 2.12 -3.02
C TRP A 120 14.47 0.61 -3.15
N PHE A 121 14.66 0.17 -4.39
CA PHE A 121 14.93 -1.23 -4.70
C PHE A 121 16.43 -1.42 -4.79
N ARG A 122 16.93 -2.50 -4.22
CA ARG A 122 18.33 -2.89 -4.30
C ARG A 122 18.45 -4.40 -4.42
N THR A 123 19.33 -4.84 -5.31
CA THR A 123 19.77 -6.24 -5.40
C THR A 123 21.19 -6.32 -4.88
N PHE A 124 21.48 -7.24 -3.97
CA PHE A 124 22.83 -7.47 -3.44
C PHE A 124 23.62 -8.45 -4.33
N GLU A 125 24.92 -8.58 -4.08
CA GLU A 125 25.80 -9.51 -4.80
C GLU A 125 25.31 -10.96 -4.73
N THR A 126 24.73 -11.36 -3.58
CA THR A 126 24.13 -12.67 -3.35
C THR A 126 22.77 -12.86 -4.03
N ARG A 127 22.32 -11.90 -4.84
CA ARG A 127 20.98 -11.82 -5.44
C ARG A 127 19.83 -11.69 -4.43
N GLU A 128 20.13 -11.39 -3.17
CA GLU A 128 19.09 -10.96 -2.24
C GLU A 128 18.51 -9.61 -2.69
N HIS A 129 17.19 -9.48 -2.61
CA HIS A 129 16.51 -8.23 -2.95
C HIS A 129 16.01 -7.55 -1.70
N ALA A 130 16.23 -6.24 -1.63
CA ALA A 130 15.71 -5.37 -0.59
C ALA A 130 14.85 -4.26 -1.16
N VAL A 131 13.68 -4.10 -0.56
CA VAL A 131 12.81 -2.93 -0.73
C VAL A 131 12.91 -2.11 0.55
N MET A 132 13.59 -0.98 0.47
CA MET A 132 13.82 -0.08 1.60
C MET A 132 12.83 1.06 1.52
N ALA A 133 11.81 1.09 2.37
CA ALA A 133 10.84 2.16 2.44
C ALA A 133 11.18 3.19 3.53
N TYR A 134 10.87 4.45 3.26
CA TYR A 134 10.93 5.52 4.25
C TYR A 134 9.54 6.08 4.52
N VAL A 135 9.14 6.04 5.80
CA VAL A 135 7.89 6.62 6.27
C VAL A 135 8.21 7.95 6.94
N ALA A 136 7.81 9.04 6.29
CA ALA A 136 7.90 10.38 6.85
C ALA A 136 6.75 10.66 7.83
N PRO A 137 6.97 11.51 8.85
CA PRO A 137 5.87 12.02 9.66
C PRO A 137 4.88 12.77 8.76
N SER A 138 3.59 12.50 8.93
CA SER A 138 2.54 13.14 8.14
C SER A 138 1.30 13.44 8.97
N ARG A 139 0.44 14.32 8.43
CA ARG A 139 -0.82 14.74 9.05
C ARG A 139 -1.96 14.57 8.05
N PHE A 140 -3.14 14.19 8.56
CA PHE A 140 -4.35 14.06 7.77
C PHE A 140 -5.56 14.43 8.63
N PHE A 141 -6.21 15.56 8.30
CA PHE A 141 -7.17 16.24 9.18
C PHE A 141 -6.55 16.47 10.59
N PRO A 142 -7.20 16.30 11.76
CA PRO A 142 -6.51 16.50 13.03
C PRO A 142 -5.55 15.34 13.38
N GLY A 143 -5.54 14.26 12.58
CA GLY A 143 -4.76 13.06 12.86
C GLY A 143 -3.29 13.18 12.48
N ARG A 144 -2.43 12.49 13.23
CA ARG A 144 -0.98 12.35 12.96
C ARG A 144 -0.64 10.91 12.61
N TRP A 145 0.40 10.71 11.80
CA TRP A 145 0.97 9.39 11.59
C TRP A 145 1.57 8.85 12.91
N PRO A 146 1.39 7.57 13.26
CA PRO A 146 1.94 7.02 14.50
C PRO A 146 3.47 7.14 14.55
N GLU A 147 3.99 7.76 15.60
CA GLU A 147 5.43 8.07 15.71
C GLU A 147 6.31 6.82 15.67
N HIS A 148 5.87 5.71 16.27
CA HIS A 148 6.57 4.43 16.27
C HIS A 148 6.67 3.75 14.89
N GLU A 149 6.05 4.33 13.86
CA GLU A 149 6.08 3.83 12.48
C GLU A 149 6.86 4.75 11.53
N VAL A 150 7.35 5.89 12.02
CA VAL A 150 8.20 6.80 11.26
C VAL A 150 9.60 6.23 11.17
N GLY A 151 10.23 6.34 10.00
CA GLY A 151 11.60 5.87 9.77
C GLY A 151 11.70 4.84 8.65
N MET A 152 12.76 4.03 8.70
CA MET A 152 13.07 3.04 7.68
C MET A 152 12.36 1.71 7.95
N TRP A 153 11.90 1.09 6.87
CA TRP A 153 11.17 -0.16 6.87
C TRP A 153 11.67 -1.02 5.71
N TYR A 154 11.75 -2.34 5.89
CA TYR A 154 12.40 -3.20 4.92
C TYR A 154 11.53 -4.40 4.52
N ILE A 155 11.65 -4.81 3.26
CA ILE A 155 11.25 -6.14 2.80
C ILE A 155 12.50 -6.76 2.21
N PHE A 156 12.90 -7.91 2.74
CA PHE A 156 14.00 -8.72 2.21
C PHE A 156 13.42 -10.01 1.65
N PHE A 157 13.87 -10.40 0.47
CA PHE A 157 13.52 -11.70 -0.09
C PHE A 157 14.63 -12.24 -0.99
N LEU A 158 14.79 -13.56 -0.94
CA LEU A 158 15.75 -14.30 -1.73
C LEU A 158 15.15 -14.70 -3.09
N PRO A 159 15.99 -14.98 -4.10
CA PRO A 159 15.56 -15.49 -5.40
C PRO A 159 14.60 -16.69 -5.30
N GLN A 160 14.91 -17.66 -4.43
CA GLN A 160 14.12 -18.89 -4.25
C GLN A 160 12.78 -18.67 -3.54
N GLN A 161 12.55 -17.47 -3.03
CA GLN A 161 11.28 -17.12 -2.42
C GLN A 161 10.33 -16.50 -3.46
N ILE A 162 10.80 -16.09 -4.63
CA ILE A 162 9.97 -15.45 -5.66
C ILE A 162 9.15 -16.52 -6.38
N GLN A 163 7.83 -16.52 -6.15
CA GLN A 163 6.91 -17.46 -6.78
C GLN A 163 6.35 -16.93 -8.10
N ARG A 164 6.06 -15.63 -8.14
CA ARG A 164 5.42 -15.00 -9.29
C ARG A 164 5.77 -13.52 -9.34
N VAL A 165 6.07 -13.04 -10.56
CA VAL A 165 6.26 -11.62 -10.85
C VAL A 165 5.30 -11.25 -11.99
N GLU A 166 4.41 -10.29 -11.74
CA GLU A 166 3.42 -9.85 -12.72
C GLU A 166 3.48 -8.34 -12.93
N ALA A 167 3.55 -7.93 -14.20
CA ALA A 167 3.44 -6.54 -14.59
C ALA A 167 1.99 -6.07 -14.62
N GLY A 168 1.77 -4.81 -14.26
CA GLY A 168 0.44 -4.24 -14.26
C GLY A 168 0.40 -2.80 -13.81
N GLN A 169 -0.70 -2.46 -13.15
CA GLN A 169 -0.95 -1.14 -12.58
C GLN A 169 -1.35 -1.25 -11.12
N VAL A 170 -0.81 -0.37 -10.29
CA VAL A 170 -1.19 -0.20 -8.90
C VAL A 170 -2.19 0.95 -8.80
N LEU A 171 -3.35 0.68 -8.20
CA LEU A 171 -4.42 1.65 -7.98
C LEU A 171 -4.44 2.06 -6.52
N PHE A 172 -3.87 3.22 -6.24
CA PHE A 172 -3.92 3.91 -4.95
C PHE A 172 -3.88 5.42 -5.18
N GLY A 173 -4.96 6.12 -4.82
CA GLY A 173 -5.14 7.53 -5.14
C GLY A 173 -5.78 7.79 -6.53
N ALA A 174 -5.65 9.02 -7.02
CA ALA A 174 -6.42 9.52 -8.16
C ALA A 174 -5.98 8.98 -9.53
N ARG A 175 -4.71 8.58 -9.68
CA ARG A 175 -4.12 8.11 -10.93
C ARG A 175 -3.52 6.71 -10.71
N PRO A 176 -3.85 5.71 -11.55
CA PRO A 176 -3.12 4.45 -11.56
C PRO A 176 -1.64 4.69 -11.86
N ARG A 177 -0.76 3.94 -11.22
CA ARG A 177 0.68 3.93 -11.51
C ARG A 177 1.09 2.64 -12.17
N LEU A 178 2.17 2.68 -12.94
CA LEU A 178 2.84 1.48 -13.43
C LEU A 178 3.24 0.63 -12.23
N GLY A 179 3.05 -0.68 -12.31
CA GLY A 179 3.18 -1.56 -11.16
C GLY A 179 3.78 -2.91 -11.47
N LEU A 180 4.45 -3.48 -10.46
CA LEU A 180 4.82 -4.88 -10.39
C LEU A 180 4.20 -5.50 -9.14
N ARG A 181 3.64 -6.70 -9.30
CA ARG A 181 3.23 -7.57 -8.20
C ARG A 181 4.25 -8.69 -8.08
N VAL A 182 4.86 -8.80 -6.91
CA VAL A 182 5.79 -9.87 -6.57
C VAL A 182 5.14 -10.70 -5.46
N GLU A 183 4.90 -11.98 -5.74
CA GLU A 183 4.42 -12.94 -4.75
C GLU A 183 5.64 -13.71 -4.22
N VAL A 184 5.88 -13.57 -2.93
CA VAL A 184 7.05 -14.10 -2.23
C VAL A 184 6.62 -15.11 -1.19
N ARG A 185 7.25 -16.29 -1.17
CA ARG A 185 7.07 -17.30 -0.12
C ARG A 185 7.99 -16.99 1.05
N ASN A 186 7.42 -16.52 2.16
CA ASN A 186 8.13 -16.34 3.41
C ASN A 186 7.65 -17.41 4.42
N LYS A 187 8.51 -18.38 4.72
CA LYS A 187 8.18 -19.56 5.54
C LYS A 187 6.95 -20.28 4.97
N ASP A 188 5.84 -20.25 5.70
CA ASP A 188 4.57 -20.90 5.34
C ASP A 188 3.52 -19.93 4.77
N ARG A 189 3.89 -18.67 4.51
CA ARG A 189 2.97 -17.65 4.02
C ARG A 189 3.42 -17.09 2.68
N THR A 190 2.46 -16.89 1.79
CA THR A 190 2.67 -16.11 0.57
C THR A 190 2.37 -14.65 0.86
N GLU A 191 3.34 -13.79 0.61
CA GLU A 191 3.24 -12.36 0.82
C GLU A 191 3.30 -11.63 -0.52
N THR A 192 2.45 -10.63 -0.67
CA THR A 192 2.41 -9.82 -1.88
C THR A 192 3.13 -8.50 -1.64
N VAL A 193 4.16 -8.24 -2.43
CA VAL A 193 4.84 -6.96 -2.53
C VAL A 193 4.38 -6.28 -3.81
N LEU A 194 3.82 -5.08 -3.67
CA LEU A 194 3.44 -4.25 -4.80
C LEU A 194 4.44 -3.11 -4.94
N LEU A 195 5.12 -3.04 -6.06
CA LEU A 195 6.00 -1.95 -6.42
C LEU A 195 5.28 -1.07 -7.44
N SER A 196 5.38 0.24 -7.31
CA SER A 196 4.81 1.20 -8.25
C SER A 196 5.82 2.25 -8.67
N PHE A 197 5.77 2.61 -9.95
CA PHE A 197 6.81 3.35 -10.64
C PHE A 197 6.22 4.56 -11.34
N ASP A 198 7.04 5.61 -11.42
CA ASP A 198 6.72 6.80 -12.20
C ASP A 198 7.17 6.64 -13.67
N THR A 199 8.16 5.78 -13.95
CA THR A 199 8.69 5.52 -15.29
C THR A 199 8.57 4.06 -15.69
N GLU A 200 8.44 3.81 -17.01
CA GLU A 200 8.45 2.47 -17.57
C GLU A 200 9.84 1.82 -17.52
N ASP A 201 10.90 2.63 -17.68
CA ASP A 201 12.29 2.14 -17.62
C ASP A 201 12.61 1.53 -16.25
N ASP A 202 12.29 2.23 -15.16
CA ASP A 202 12.49 1.73 -13.80
C ASP A 202 11.71 0.42 -13.55
N ARG A 203 10.46 0.37 -14.02
CA ARG A 203 9.63 -0.84 -13.95
C ARG A 203 10.29 -1.98 -14.72
N GLN A 204 10.74 -1.74 -15.94
CA GLN A 204 11.32 -2.75 -16.81
C GLN A 204 12.65 -3.28 -16.26
N ARG A 205 13.50 -2.41 -15.70
CA ARG A 205 14.77 -2.80 -15.08
C ARG A 205 14.56 -3.74 -13.90
N ILE A 206 13.67 -3.38 -12.97
CA ILE A 206 13.36 -4.24 -11.81
C ILE A 206 12.65 -5.51 -12.24
N TYR A 207 11.70 -5.41 -13.19
CA TYR A 207 11.03 -6.60 -13.73
C TYR A 207 12.02 -7.59 -14.35
N ALA A 208 12.93 -7.11 -15.19
CA ALA A 208 13.94 -7.93 -15.83
C ALA A 208 14.88 -8.58 -14.81
N ASP A 209 15.25 -7.86 -13.74
CA ASP A 209 16.08 -8.41 -12.66
C ASP A 209 15.36 -9.52 -11.89
N LEU A 210 14.11 -9.28 -11.45
CA LEU A 210 13.31 -10.27 -10.73
C LEU A 210 12.96 -11.50 -11.59
N MET A 211 12.71 -11.31 -12.88
CA MET A 211 12.41 -12.42 -13.80
C MET A 211 13.62 -13.34 -14.03
N ARG A 212 14.85 -12.82 -13.95
CA ARG A 212 16.06 -13.68 -13.99
C ARG A 212 16.03 -14.67 -12.83
N ASP A 213 15.63 -14.22 -11.65
CA ASP A 213 15.61 -15.04 -10.44
C ASP A 213 14.41 -15.99 -10.39
N ALA A 214 13.22 -15.53 -10.79
CA ALA A 214 12.02 -16.36 -10.86
C ALA A 214 12.18 -17.56 -11.82
N ASN A 215 12.88 -17.36 -12.94
CA ASN A 215 13.10 -18.41 -13.95
C ASN A 215 14.19 -19.43 -13.55
N LEU A 216 15.03 -19.13 -12.54
CA LEU A 216 16.07 -20.05 -12.09
C LEU A 216 15.50 -21.26 -11.32
N GLU A 217 14.31 -21.14 -10.73
CA GLU A 217 13.64 -22.29 -10.10
C GLU A 217 13.08 -23.27 -11.12
N THR A 218 12.54 -22.79 -12.25
CA THR A 218 11.93 -23.66 -13.28
C THR A 218 12.94 -24.57 -13.98
N ARG A 219 14.25 -24.28 -13.89
CA ARG A 219 15.32 -25.10 -14.50
C ARG A 219 15.94 -26.13 -13.55
N LYS A 220 15.58 -26.15 -12.27
CA LYS A 220 16.13 -27.09 -11.27
C LYS A 220 15.17 -28.24 -10.90
N GLY A 221 13.98 -28.29 -11.51
CA GLY A 221 13.05 -29.43 -11.45
C GLY A 221 13.09 -30.22 -12.74
#